data_AF-A0A8J7XCF9-F1
#
_entry.id   AF-A0A8J7XCF9-F1
#
_cell.length_a   1.000
_cell.length_b   1.000
_cell.length_c   1.000
_cell.angle_alpha   90.00
_cell.angle_beta   90.00
_cell.angle_gamma   90.00
#
_symmetry.space_group_name_H-M   'P 1'
#
loop_
_entity.id
_entity.type
_entity.pdbx_description
1 polymer ?
#
loop_
_entity_poly.entity_id
_entity_poly.type
_entity_poly.pdbx_seq_one_letter_code
_entity_poly.pdbx_strand_id
1 'polypeptide(L)' 'MKIVVDAYAWVEMLRESEEGRSAVDKITDALEVYTPSKVMVEIAWK' A
#
# COMPACT_ATOMS: atom_id res chain seq x y z
N MET A 1 -1.08 -13.28 7.94
CA MET A 1 -1.04 -11.92 8.53
C MET A 1 -2.06 -11.04 7.82
N LYS A 2 -2.72 -10.12 8.52
CA LYS A 2 -3.64 -9.13 7.90
C LYS A 2 -2.93 -7.79 7.82
N ILE A 3 -2.93 -7.16 6.65
CA ILE A 3 -2.30 -5.85 6.42
C ILE A 3 -3.36 -4.84 6.01
N VAL A 4 -3.28 -3.64 6.58
CA VAL A 4 -4.01 -2.46 6.10
C VAL A 4 -3.00 -1.52 5.44
N VAL A 5 -3.26 -1.13 4.18
CA VAL A 5 -2.37 -0.30 3.37
C VAL A 5 -2.89 1.13 3.36
N ASP A 6 -2.02 2.08 3.75
CA ASP A 6 -2.32 3.51 3.73
C ASP A 6 -1.91 4.18 2.40
N ALA A 7 -2.21 5.47 2.27
CA ALA A 7 -1.90 6.21 1.05
C ALA A 7 -0.39 6.30 0.77
N TYR A 8 0.43 6.38 1.81
CA TYR A 8 1.88 6.49 1.66
C TYR A 8 2.47 5.20 1.08
N ALA A 9 2.11 4.05 1.64
CA ALA A 9 2.55 2.75 1.14
C ALA A 9 2.16 2.55 -0.33
N TRP A 10 0.93 2.93 -0.72
CA TRP A 10 0.53 2.91 -2.14
C TRP A 10 1.41 3.80 -3.02
N VAL A 11 1.69 5.04 -2.61
CA VAL A 11 2.54 5.96 -3.35
C VAL A 11 3.95 5.40 -3.51
N GLU A 12 4.56 4.89 -2.44
CA GLU A 12 5.92 4.35 -2.47
C GLU A 12 6.01 3.08 -3.31
N MET A 13 5.02 2.18 -3.24
CA MET A 13 4.93 1.02 -4.12
C MET A 13 4.86 1.42 -5.60
N LEU A 14 4.02 2.40 -5.94
CA LEU A 14 3.87 2.90 -7.32
C LEU A 14 5.13 3.63 -7.83
N ARG A 15 5.90 4.23 -6.93
CA ARG A 15 7.18 4.89 -7.25
C ARG A 15 8.36 3.93 -7.35
N GLU A 16 8.16 2.65 -7.01
CA GLU A 16 9.23 1.65 -6.92
C GLU A 16 10.40 2.11 -6.03
N SER A 17 10.10 2.79 -4.92
CA SER A 17 11.13 3.12 -3.93
C SER A 17 11.63 1.88 -3.19
N GLU A 18 12.70 2.03 -2.40
CA GLU A 18 13.20 0.93 -1.58
C GLU A 18 12.15 0.45 -0.56
N GLU A 19 11.47 1.41 0.08
CA GLU A 19 10.37 1.18 0.99
C GLU A 19 9.17 0.56 0.27
N GLY A 20 8.87 1.02 -0.95
CA GLY A 20 7.82 0.47 -1.80
C GLY A 20 8.05 -1.01 -2.14
N ARG A 21 9.26 -1.38 -2.53
CA ARG A 21 9.62 -2.79 -2.76
C ARG A 21 9.45 -3.63 -1.50
N SER A 22 9.92 -3.16 -0.35
CA SER A 22 9.72 -3.85 0.93
C SER A 22 8.23 -4.01 1.30
N ALA A 23 7.39 -3.03 0.95
CA ALA A 23 5.95 -3.10 1.15
C ALA A 23 5.30 -4.18 0.26
N VAL A 24 5.72 -4.28 -1.01
CA VAL A 24 5.25 -5.33 -1.93
C VAL A 24 5.56 -6.73 -1.40
N ASP A 25 6.78 -6.96 -0.91
CA ASP A 25 7.17 -8.26 -0.34
C ASP A 25 6.25 -8.65 0.82
N LYS A 26 6.03 -7.72 1.76
CA LYS A 26 5.15 -7.93 2.94
C LYS A 26 3.69 -8.17 2.55
N ILE A 27 3.20 -7.50 1.51
CA ILE A 27 1.84 -7.65 0.99
C ILE A 27 1.69 -8.99 0.28
N THR A 28 2.71 -9.45 -0.43
CA THR A 28 2.70 -10.73 -1.14
C THR A 28 2.58 -11.91 -0.16
N ASP A 29 3.21 -11.80 1.01
CA ASP A 29 3.12 -12.81 2.08
C ASP A 29 1.86 -12.65 2.98
N ALA A 30 1.03 -11.64 2.74
CA ALA A 30 -0.15 -11.39 3.55
C ALA A 30 -1.29 -12.37 3.20
N LEU A 31 -2.04 -12.78 4.22
CA LEU A 31 -3.25 -13.60 4.01
C LEU A 31 -4.41 -12.73 3.50
N GLU A 32 -4.47 -11.50 3.98
CA GLU A 32 -5.52 -10.54 3.65
C GLU A 32 -4.90 -9.13 3.59
N VAL A 33 -5.33 -8.34 2.60
CA VAL A 33 -4.87 -6.98 2.35
C VAL A 33 -6.08 -6.08 2.23
N TYR A 34 -6.09 -5.00 3.01
CA TYR A 34 -7.20 -4.05 3.06
C TYR A 34 -6.71 -2.65 2.75
N THR A 35 -7.48 -1.92 1.94
CA THR A 35 -7.27 -0.49 1.73
C THR A 35 -8.58 0.23 2.07
N PRO A 36 -8.61 1.10 3.09
CA PRO A 36 -9.80 1.89 3.38
C PRO A 36 -10.19 2.75 2.17
N SER A 37 -11.48 2.86 1.85
CA SER A 37 -11.94 3.62 0.68
C SER A 37 -11.51 5.09 0.70
N LYS A 38 -11.36 5.69 1.88
CA LYS A 38 -10.80 7.04 2.06
C LYS A 38 -9.38 7.18 1.49
N VAL A 39 -8.55 6.15 1.62
CA VAL A 39 -7.18 6.13 1.09
C VAL A 39 -7.19 6.22 -0.44
N MET A 40 -8.12 5.54 -1.10
CA MET A 40 -8.27 5.64 -2.56
C MET A 40 -8.63 7.06 -3.01
N VAL A 41 -9.49 7.75 -2.25
CA VAL A 41 -9.84 9.16 -2.50
C VAL A 41 -8.62 10.07 -2.29
N GLU A 42 -7.82 9.82 -1.26
CA GLU A 42 -6.60 10.59 -0.97
C GLU A 42 -5.55 10.45 -2.09
N ILE A 43 -5.39 9.25 -2.64
CA ILE A 43 -4.46 9.00 -3.76
C ILE A 43 -4.99 9.63 -5.05
N ALA A 44 -6.28 9.50 -5.36
CA ALA A 44 -6.86 10.00 -6.60
C ALA A 44 -6.95 11.54 -6.67
N TRP A 45 -6.94 12.23 -5.54
CA TRP A 45 -6.97 13.69 -5.49
C TRP A 45 -5.58 14.31 -5.69
N LYS A 46 -4.49 13.56 -5.41
CA LYS A 46 -3.13 14.07 -5.59
C LYS A 46 -2.60 13.82 -6.99
#